data_AF-A0A941AJU8-F1
#
_entry.id   AF-A0A941AJU8-F1
#
_cell.length_a   1.000
_cell.length_b   1.000
_cell.length_c   1.000
_cell.angle_alpha   90.00
_cell.angle_beta   90.00
_cell.angle_gamma   90.00
#
_symmetry.space_group_name_H-M   'P 1'
#
loop_
_entity.id
_entity.type
_entity.pdbx_description
1 polymer ?
#
loop_
_entity_poly.entity_id
_entity_poly.type
_entity_poly.pdbx_seq_one_letter_code
_entity_poly.pdbx_strand_id
1 'polypeptide(L)'
;MPGIVDDTIGPPSILGYEVRHEADGYHARYCQVLDEHARAFGCLQQLHDVDPRVLLRRAVANRVRVWVYQSRPADDGVTRDRQANPQATTDVAP
;
A
#
# COMPACT_ATOMS: atom_id res chain seq x y z
N MET A 1 -15.99 45.21 11.83
CA MET A 1 -16.10 43.74 11.69
C MET A 1 -14.86 43.26 10.92
N PRO A 2 -13.81 42.72 11.56
CA PRO A 2 -12.74 42.10 10.79
C PRO A 2 -13.22 40.71 10.35
N GLY A 3 -13.19 40.47 9.04
CA GLY A 3 -13.51 39.18 8.46
C GLY A 3 -12.49 38.14 8.91
N ILE A 4 -13.00 37.03 9.46
CA ILE A 4 -12.19 35.85 9.71
C ILE A 4 -11.90 35.25 8.32
N VAL A 5 -10.81 35.69 7.69
CA VAL A 5 -10.15 34.91 6.66
C VAL A 5 -9.41 33.80 7.39
N ASP A 6 -10.11 32.69 7.64
CA ASP A 6 -9.45 31.45 8.07
C ASP A 6 -8.77 30.82 6.84
N ASP A 7 -7.73 31.50 6.38
CA ASP A 7 -6.82 31.06 5.30
C ASP A 7 -5.72 30.13 5.86
N THR A 8 -6.00 29.50 6.99
CA THR A 8 -5.11 28.61 7.74
C THR A 8 -5.58 27.16 7.73
N ILE A 9 -6.31 26.77 6.68
CA ILE A 9 -6.56 25.34 6.45
C ILE A 9 -5.28 24.77 5.85
N GLY A 10 -4.37 24.32 6.72
CA GLY A 10 -3.21 23.54 6.33
C GLY A 10 -3.59 22.33 5.46
N PRO A 11 -2.62 21.70 4.77
CA PRO A 11 -2.90 20.58 3.89
C PRO A 11 -3.71 19.49 4.62
N PRO A 12 -4.63 18.81 3.92
CA PRO A 12 -5.48 17.80 4.56
C PRO A 12 -4.62 16.70 5.17
N SER A 13 -4.90 16.36 6.42
CA SER A 13 -4.23 15.23 7.07
C SER A 13 -4.78 13.93 6.49
N ILE A 14 -3.92 13.20 5.79
CA ILE A 14 -4.23 11.89 5.21
C ILE A 14 -3.38 10.85 5.96
N LEU A 15 -4.03 9.93 6.67
CA LEU A 15 -3.34 8.93 7.47
C LEU A 15 -2.32 8.16 6.60
N GLY A 16 -1.09 8.04 7.08
CA GLY A 16 -0.01 7.32 6.40
C GLY A 16 0.61 8.06 5.21
N TYR A 17 0.27 9.33 5.01
CA TYR A 17 0.89 10.20 4.01
C TYR A 17 1.44 11.46 4.65
N GLU A 18 2.54 11.93 4.11
CA GLU A 18 2.99 13.31 4.25
C GLU A 18 2.33 14.12 3.13
N VAL A 19 1.57 15.16 3.50
CA VAL A 19 0.82 15.98 2.54
C VAL A 19 1.40 17.39 2.50
N ARG A 20 1.63 17.90 1.29
CA ARG A 20 2.12 19.25 1.03
C ARG A 20 1.18 19.94 0.04
N HIS A 21 1.03 21.24 0.20
CA HIS A 21 0.30 22.09 -0.74
C HIS A 21 1.32 22.98 -1.46
N GLU A 22 1.37 22.87 -2.79
CA GLU A 22 2.28 23.59 -3.66
C GLU A 22 1.47 24.37 -4.72
N ALA A 23 2.14 25.14 -5.58
CA ALA A 23 1.49 26.02 -6.54
C ALA A 23 0.59 25.29 -7.55
N ASP A 24 0.85 24.00 -7.80
CA ASP A 24 0.13 23.14 -8.74
C ASP A 24 -0.89 22.20 -8.07
N GLY A 25 -1.12 22.35 -6.76
CA GLY A 25 -2.11 21.58 -6.01
C GLY A 25 -1.51 20.81 -4.84
N TYR A 26 -2.13 19.68 -4.50
CA TYR A 26 -1.80 18.91 -3.32
C TYR A 26 -0.99 17.67 -3.69
N HIS A 27 0.11 17.47 -2.97
CA HIS A 27 1.00 16.32 -3.10
C HIS A 27 0.90 15.47 -1.83
N ALA A 28 0.69 14.17 -1.98
CA ALA A 28 0.71 13.21 -0.89
C ALA A 28 1.78 12.15 -1.15
N ARG A 29 2.77 12.06 -0.26
CA ARG A 29 3.79 11.03 -0.27
C ARG A 29 3.48 9.98 0.77
N TYR A 30 3.40 8.71 0.38
CA TYR A 30 3.21 7.63 1.33
C TYR A 30 4.41 7.52 2.28
N CYS A 31 4.17 7.41 3.58
CA CYS A 31 5.23 7.49 4.59
C CYS A 31 6.16 6.27 4.58
N GLN A 32 5.66 5.11 4.17
CA GLN A 32 6.49 3.91 4.03
C GLN A 32 7.10 3.85 2.63
N VAL A 33 8.33 3.34 2.54
CA VAL A 33 8.98 3.11 1.26
C VAL A 33 8.37 1.87 0.62
N LEU A 34 7.81 2.04 -0.58
CA LEU A 34 7.29 0.94 -1.37
C LEU A 34 8.43 0.31 -2.17
N ASP A 35 8.57 -1.00 -2.06
CA ASP A 35 9.49 -1.82 -2.85
C ASP A 35 9.05 -1.89 -4.32
N GLU A 36 9.89 -2.49 -5.17
CA GLU A 36 9.63 -2.62 -6.60
C GLU A 36 8.37 -3.47 -6.88
N HIS A 37 8.17 -4.53 -6.11
CA HIS A 37 7.04 -5.43 -6.26
C HIS A 37 5.71 -4.75 -5.91
N ALA A 38 5.64 -3.94 -4.87
CA ALA A 38 4.48 -3.13 -4.52
C ALA A 38 4.16 -2.13 -5.64
N ARG A 39 5.18 -1.52 -6.26
CA ARG A 39 5.01 -0.61 -7.40
C ARG A 39 4.52 -1.35 -8.64
N ALA A 40 5.06 -2.54 -8.92
CA ALA A 40 4.61 -3.41 -10.00
C ALA A 40 3.15 -3.88 -9.77
N PHE A 41 2.74 -4.07 -8.52
CA PHE A 41 1.35 -4.32 -8.13
C PHE A 41 0.44 -3.08 -8.30
N GLY A 42 1.01 -1.92 -8.58
CA GLY A 42 0.29 -0.67 -8.83
C GLY A 42 0.15 0.23 -7.60
N CYS A 43 0.90 -0.01 -6.52
CA CYS A 43 0.99 0.93 -5.40
C CYS A 43 1.82 2.16 -5.80
N LEU A 44 1.38 3.34 -5.41
CA LEU A 44 2.01 4.61 -5.75
C LEU A 44 2.69 5.22 -4.53
N GLN A 45 3.96 5.64 -4.69
CA GLN A 45 4.72 6.31 -3.63
C GLN A 45 4.27 7.76 -3.43
N GLN A 46 3.90 8.42 -4.53
CA GLN A 46 3.47 9.82 -4.58
C GLN A 46 2.16 9.93 -5.34
N LEU A 47 1.28 10.80 -4.85
CA LEU A 47 0.01 11.14 -5.44
C LEU A 47 -0.06 12.66 -5.56
N HIS A 48 -0.65 13.14 -6.65
CA HIS A 48 -0.86 14.55 -6.89
C HIS A 48 -2.28 14.76 -7.42
N ASP A 49 -2.93 15.81 -6.92
CA ASP A 49 -4.21 16.27 -7.42
C ASP A 49 -4.48 17.73 -7.05
N VAL A 50 -5.21 18.44 -7.90
CA VAL A 50 -5.59 19.85 -7.65
C VAL A 50 -6.71 19.94 -6.61
N ASP A 51 -7.65 18.98 -6.63
CA ASP A 51 -8.73 18.91 -5.64
C ASP A 51 -8.32 18.01 -4.46
N PRO A 52 -8.29 18.53 -3.22
CA PRO A 52 -7.90 17.76 -2.04
C PRO A 52 -8.84 16.57 -1.78
N ARG A 53 -10.11 16.63 -2.22
CA ARG A 53 -11.06 15.52 -2.08
C ARG A 53 -10.73 14.38 -3.05
N VAL A 54 -10.25 14.71 -4.25
CA VAL A 54 -9.79 13.70 -5.21
C VAL A 54 -8.51 13.07 -4.69
N LEU A 55 -7.56 13.88 -4.20
CA LEU A 55 -6.34 13.38 -3.58
C LEU A 55 -6.63 12.42 -2.42
N LEU A 56 -7.56 12.77 -1.53
CA LEU A 56 -7.98 11.92 -0.41
C LEU A 56 -8.52 10.57 -0.90
N ARG A 57 -9.44 10.57 -1.87
CA ARG A 57 -10.01 9.33 -2.45
C ARG A 57 -8.92 8.44 -3.04
N ARG A 58 -7.98 9.04 -3.77
CA ARG A 58 -6.84 8.31 -4.38
C ARG A 58 -5.89 7.77 -3.31
N ALA A 59 -5.61 8.53 -2.26
CA ALA A 59 -4.74 8.10 -1.17
C ALA A 59 -5.35 6.94 -0.37
N VAL A 60 -6.66 6.97 -0.12
CA VAL A 60 -7.39 5.85 0.50
C VAL A 60 -7.33 4.61 -0.40
N ALA A 61 -7.64 4.74 -1.69
CA ALA A 61 -7.57 3.63 -2.64
C ALA A 61 -6.17 3.02 -2.73
N ASN A 62 -5.14 3.87 -2.78
CA ASN A 62 -3.75 3.42 -2.79
C ASN A 62 -3.37 2.73 -1.48
N ARG A 63 -3.85 3.21 -0.33
CA ARG A 63 -3.61 2.57 0.97
C ARG A 63 -4.27 1.19 1.07
N VAL A 64 -5.48 1.04 0.55
CA VAL A 64 -6.15 -0.28 0.45
C VAL A 64 -5.31 -1.20 -0.42
N ARG A 65 -4.78 -0.72 -1.55
CA ARG A 65 -3.92 -1.52 -2.43
C ARG A 65 -2.62 -1.95 -1.74
N VAL A 66 -1.97 -1.06 -1.00
CA VAL A 66 -0.77 -1.38 -0.19
C VAL A 66 -1.12 -2.45 0.85
N TRP A 67 -2.24 -2.31 1.55
CA TRP A 67 -2.67 -3.31 2.53
C TRP A 67 -2.92 -4.68 1.88
N VAL A 68 -3.57 -4.73 0.71
CA VAL A 68 -3.78 -5.96 -0.05
C VAL A 68 -2.45 -6.59 -0.44
N TYR A 69 -1.49 -5.81 -0.93
CA TYR A 69 -0.15 -6.30 -1.26
C TYR A 69 0.56 -6.89 -0.03
N GLN A 70 0.57 -6.16 1.08
CA GLN A 70 1.22 -6.60 2.33
C GLN A 70 0.55 -7.83 2.96
N SER A 71 -0.73 -8.05 2.69
CA SER A 71 -1.49 -9.19 3.21
C SER A 71 -1.41 -10.43 2.33
N ARG A 72 -0.82 -10.34 1.12
CA ARG A 72 -0.57 -11.52 0.31
C ARG A 72 0.50 -12.36 0.99
N PRO A 73 0.30 -13.69 1.12
CA PRO A 73 1.43 -14.55 1.44
C PRO A 73 2.49 -14.29 0.37
N ALA A 74 3.76 -14.26 0.79
CA ALA A 74 4.83 -14.40 -0.20
C ALA A 74 4.46 -15.64 -1.03
N ASP A 75 4.47 -15.52 -2.35
CA ASP A 75 4.46 -16.71 -3.20
C ASP A 75 5.78 -17.41 -2.84
N ASP A 76 5.70 -18.25 -1.81
CA ASP A 76 6.76 -19.13 -1.38
C ASP A 76 6.94 -20.05 -2.57
N GLY A 77 7.88 -19.68 -3.44
CA GLY A 77 8.44 -20.50 -4.50
C GLY A 77 9.15 -21.73 -3.96
N VAL A 78 8.59 -22.35 -2.90
CA VAL A 78 8.75 -23.76 -2.58
C VAL A 78 8.10 -24.50 -3.75
N THR A 79 8.91 -24.68 -4.80
CA THR A 79 8.99 -25.99 -5.41
C THR A 79 9.05 -26.95 -4.22
N ARG A 80 7.93 -27.62 -3.93
CA ARG A 80 7.96 -28.80 -3.08
C ARG A 80 8.84 -29.74 -3.87
N ASP A 81 10.15 -29.64 -3.64
CA ASP A 81 11.07 -30.69 -3.97
C ASP A 81 10.43 -31.92 -3.37
N ARG A 82 10.04 -32.77 -4.31
CA ARG A 82 9.46 -34.07 -4.13
C ARG A 82 10.55 -34.87 -3.44
N GLN A 83 10.76 -34.63 -2.15
CA GLN A 83 11.54 -35.50 -1.32
C GLN A 83 10.67 -36.74 -1.19
N ALA A 84 10.95 -37.66 -2.10
CA ALA A 84 10.51 -39.03 -2.06
C ALA A 84 10.61 -39.47 -0.60
N ASN A 85 9.47 -39.89 -0.06
CA ASN A 85 9.45 -40.67 1.16
C ASN A 85 9.58 -42.14 0.73
N PRO A 86 10.76 -42.75 0.69
CA PRO A 86 10.85 -44.19 0.76
C PRO A 86 10.65 -44.60 2.23
N GLN A 87 9.89 -45.66 2.45
CA GLN A 87 9.53 -46.29 3.74
C GLN A 87 8.21 -45.76 4.33
N ALA A 88 7.20 -46.59 4.60
CA ALA A 88 7.26 -47.95 5.10
C ALA A 88 6.26 -48.89 4.38
N THR A 89 6.80 -49.93 3.74
CA THR A 89 6.12 -51.23 3.63
C THR A 89 6.20 -51.86 5.02
N THR A 90 5.07 -51.88 5.73
CA THR A 90 4.89 -52.82 6.83
C THR A 90 3.69 -53.67 6.50
N ASP A 91 4.03 -54.81 5.91
CA ASP A 91 3.26 -56.04 5.86
C ASP A 91 2.71 -56.36 7.25
N VAL A 92 1.39 -56.52 7.36
CA VAL A 92 0.75 -57.11 8.56
C VAL A 92 -0.35 -58.04 8.07
N ALA A 93 0.00 -59.32 7.91
CA ALA A 93 -0.88 -60.45 8.10
C ALA A 93 -0.36 -61.26 9.31
N PRO A 94 -1.26 -61.83 10.12
CA PRO A 94 -1.66 -63.21 9.87
C PRO A 94 -3.17 -63.46 9.89
#